data_AF-A0A7R6ZWX3-F1
#
_entry.id   AF-A0A7R6ZWX3-F1
#
_cell.length_a   1.000
_cell.length_b   1.000
_cell.length_c   1.000
_cell.angle_alpha   90.00
_cell.angle_beta   90.00
_cell.angle_gamma   90.00
#
_symmetry.space_group_name_H-M   'P 1'
#
loop_
_entity.id
_entity.type
_entity.pdbx_description
1 polymer ?
#
loop_
_entity_poly.entity_id
_entity_poly.type
_entity_poly.pdbx_seq_one_letter_code
_entity_poly.pdbx_strand_id
1 'polypeptide(L)'
;MVRRVFVVLAFLATFAIAGLPQWYYSIKNTKIQKEEFFRILKPLVEKENQKVLMERAFIIAYFRYKKSHKEISVPLQEKFEAIVKKYRIKNRENMEEFLQKIDAIPVSLVLAQAALESGWGKSRFAKEANNLFGEWTYGKRGLVPKNRKPGQKHKIRIFNSIQDSIASYMLNLNRHAAYKEFRMARYLARKAGKQFSGLQAAMTMEHYSGIGERYNYLVRSIIKKHALHRMEERATHITAL
;
A
#
# COMPACT_ATOMS: atom_id res chain seq x y z
N MET A 1 -25.09 -49.04 30.61
CA MET A 1 -25.64 -47.76 30.11
C MET A 1 -24.46 -46.83 29.83
N VAL A 2 -24.03 -46.67 28.57
CA VAL A 2 -22.92 -45.76 28.21
C VAL A 2 -23.39 -44.85 27.08
N ARG A 3 -23.65 -43.58 27.42
CA ARG A 3 -23.99 -42.52 26.46
C ARG A 3 -22.71 -42.02 25.82
N ARG A 4 -22.51 -42.28 24.53
CA ARG A 4 -21.46 -41.63 23.73
C ARG A 4 -21.92 -40.22 23.36
N VAL A 5 -21.20 -39.22 23.88
CA VAL A 5 -21.36 -37.81 23.49
C VAL A 5 -20.58 -37.61 22.19
N PHE A 6 -21.27 -37.26 21.11
CA PHE A 6 -20.64 -36.79 19.89
C PHE A 6 -20.35 -35.29 20.03
N VAL A 7 -19.07 -34.93 20.08
CA VAL A 7 -18.63 -33.53 19.95
C VAL A 7 -18.56 -33.21 18.47
N VAL A 8 -19.52 -32.44 17.97
CA VAL A 8 -19.49 -31.89 16.62
C VAL A 8 -18.55 -30.67 16.63
N LEU A 9 -17.33 -30.86 16.12
CA LEU A 9 -16.40 -29.78 15.82
C LEU A 9 -16.92 -29.00 14.61
N ALA A 10 -17.64 -27.90 14.87
CA ALA A 10 -18.00 -26.94 13.84
C ALA A 10 -16.75 -26.17 13.39
N PHE A 11 -16.23 -26.51 12.21
CA PHE A 11 -15.27 -25.68 11.50
C PHE A 11 -15.97 -24.37 11.09
N LEU A 12 -15.78 -23.30 11.85
CA LEU A 12 -16.11 -21.95 11.41
C LEU A 12 -15.15 -21.59 10.27
N ALA A 13 -15.57 -21.84 9.03
CA ALA A 13 -14.95 -21.24 7.87
C ALA A 13 -15.09 -19.72 8.02
N THR A 14 -14.02 -19.05 8.42
CA THR A 14 -13.95 -17.58 8.39
C THR A 14 -14.06 -17.15 6.95
N PHE A 15 -15.27 -16.80 6.51
CA PHE A 15 -15.45 -16.12 5.25
C PHE A 15 -14.73 -14.77 5.37
N ALA A 16 -13.62 -14.62 4.66
CA ALA A 16 -12.99 -13.33 4.49
C ALA A 16 -14.03 -12.41 3.83
N ILE A 17 -14.52 -11.43 4.59
CA ILE A 17 -15.49 -10.46 4.09
C ILE A 17 -14.78 -9.65 3.00
N ALA A 18 -15.26 -9.77 1.77
CA ALA A 18 -14.73 -9.01 0.65
C ALA A 18 -15.36 -7.61 0.61
N GLY A 19 -14.53 -6.61 0.31
CA GLY A 19 -14.91 -5.21 0.23
C GLY A 19 -14.88 -4.46 1.56
N LEU A 20 -15.38 -3.23 1.52
CA LEU A 20 -15.64 -2.39 2.70
C LEU A 20 -16.80 -2.95 3.53
N PRO A 21 -16.95 -2.54 4.81
CA PRO A 21 -18.05 -2.98 5.66
C PRO A 21 -19.42 -2.79 5.00
N GLN A 22 -20.36 -3.72 5.21
CA GLN A 22 -21.62 -3.72 4.48
C GLN A 22 -22.42 -2.42 4.61
N TRP A 23 -22.40 -1.79 5.80
CA TRP A 23 -23.08 -0.51 6.05
C TRP A 23 -22.59 0.62 5.14
N TYR A 24 -21.34 0.58 4.68
CA TYR A 24 -20.77 1.58 3.77
C TYR A 24 -21.57 1.66 2.46
N TYR A 25 -21.99 0.51 1.93
CA TYR A 25 -22.72 0.43 0.66
C TYR A 25 -24.18 0.89 0.79
N SER A 26 -24.70 0.97 2.01
CA SER A 26 -26.06 1.45 2.29
C SER A 26 -26.17 2.98 2.42
N ILE A 27 -25.04 3.70 2.42
CA ILE A 27 -25.02 5.17 2.52
C ILE A 27 -25.56 5.78 1.23
N LYS A 28 -26.71 6.46 1.31
CA LYS A 28 -27.34 7.14 0.16
C LYS A 28 -26.68 8.49 -0.17
N ASN A 29 -26.26 9.24 0.84
CA ASN A 29 -25.64 10.55 0.63
C ASN A 29 -24.21 10.38 0.09
N THR A 30 -24.00 10.78 -1.16
CA THR A 30 -22.70 10.62 -1.85
C THR A 30 -21.56 11.36 -1.14
N LYS A 31 -21.82 12.52 -0.51
CA LYS A 31 -20.78 13.26 0.22
C LYS A 31 -20.33 12.47 1.44
N ILE A 32 -21.30 12.02 2.25
CA ILE A 32 -21.04 11.23 3.47
C ILE A 32 -20.33 9.91 3.10
N GLN A 33 -20.77 9.22 2.04
CA GLN A 33 -20.12 7.99 1.59
C GLN A 33 -18.63 8.20 1.28
N LYS A 34 -18.27 9.31 0.64
CA LYS A 34 -16.87 9.63 0.32
C LYS A 34 -16.04 9.96 1.56
N GLU A 35 -16.64 10.64 2.54
CA GLU A 35 -15.98 10.92 3.82
C GLU A 35 -15.74 9.61 4.60
N GLU A 36 -16.73 8.73 4.65
CA GLU A 36 -16.62 7.41 5.27
C GLU A 36 -15.60 6.51 4.56
N PHE A 37 -15.47 6.61 3.23
CA PHE A 37 -14.42 5.92 2.48
C PHE A 37 -13.04 6.28 3.02
N PHE A 38 -12.75 7.58 3.16
CA PHE A 38 -11.48 8.04 3.71
C PHE A 38 -11.31 7.64 5.17
N ARG A 39 -12.37 7.73 5.98
CA ARG A 39 -12.34 7.34 7.41
C ARG A 39 -11.97 5.88 7.59
N ILE A 40 -12.49 4.98 6.74
CA ILE A 40 -12.16 3.55 6.79
C ILE A 40 -10.72 3.32 6.34
N LEU A 41 -10.28 3.94 5.24
CA LEU A 41 -8.98 3.63 4.63
C LEU A 41 -7.80 4.28 5.33
N LYS A 42 -7.94 5.51 5.86
CA LYS A 42 -6.84 6.26 6.49
C LYS A 42 -6.04 5.43 7.51
N PRO A 43 -6.65 4.80 8.53
CA PRO A 43 -5.89 4.03 9.51
C PRO A 43 -5.20 2.80 8.90
N LEU A 44 -5.74 2.22 7.83
CA LEU A 44 -5.12 1.08 7.13
C LEU A 44 -3.84 1.52 6.40
N VAL A 45 -3.87 2.70 5.75
CA VAL A 45 -2.71 3.30 5.08
C VAL A 45 -1.64 3.70 6.09
N GLU A 46 -2.03 4.33 7.20
CA GLU A 46 -1.12 4.71 8.28
C GLU A 46 -0.43 3.51 8.90
N LYS A 47 -1.16 2.43 9.13
CA LYS A 47 -0.61 1.15 9.60
C LYS A 47 0.45 0.59 8.65
N GLU A 48 0.26 0.65 7.33
CA GLU A 48 1.31 0.21 6.38
C GLU A 48 2.50 1.17 6.36
N ASN A 49 2.27 2.48 6.45
CA ASN A 49 3.36 3.46 6.58
C ASN A 49 4.20 3.20 7.82
N GLN A 50 3.57 2.91 8.97
CA GLN A 50 4.28 2.56 10.20
C GLN A 50 5.18 1.33 10.00
N LYS A 51 4.68 0.26 9.37
CA LYS A 51 5.50 -0.93 9.04
C LYS A 51 6.70 -0.58 8.17
N VAL A 52 6.51 0.24 7.13
CA VAL A 52 7.59 0.68 6.25
C VAL A 52 8.63 1.52 7.02
N LEU A 53 8.19 2.42 7.90
CA LEU A 53 9.09 3.23 8.72
C LEU A 53 9.86 2.40 9.75
N MET A 54 9.25 1.36 10.31
CA MET A 54 9.96 0.40 11.17
C MET A 54 11.04 -0.37 10.40
N GLU A 55 10.76 -0.78 9.17
CA GLU A 55 11.76 -1.41 8.28
C GLU A 55 12.88 -0.44 7.92
N ARG A 56 12.54 0.83 7.66
CA ARG A 56 13.52 1.89 7.40
C ARG A 56 14.45 2.10 8.58
N ALA A 57 13.89 2.25 9.79
CA ALA A 57 14.65 2.44 11.02
C ALA A 57 15.57 1.24 11.29
N PHE A 58 15.06 0.03 11.07
CA PHE A 58 15.86 -1.19 11.15
C PHE A 58 17.06 -1.16 10.20
N ILE A 59 16.88 -0.76 8.92
CA ILE A 59 17.99 -0.69 7.96
C ILE A 59 19.05 0.33 8.39
N ILE A 60 18.64 1.52 8.85
CA ILE A 60 19.58 2.53 9.35
C ILE A 60 20.40 1.97 10.53
N ALA A 61 19.73 1.34 11.50
CA ALA A 61 20.39 0.72 12.64
C ALA A 61 21.32 -0.43 12.21
N TYR A 62 20.91 -1.25 11.25
CA TYR A 62 21.70 -2.35 10.71
C TYR A 62 23.03 -1.86 10.10
N PHE A 63 22.99 -0.83 9.25
CA PHE A 63 24.20 -0.26 8.64
C PHE A 63 25.13 0.39 9.69
N ARG A 64 24.57 1.06 10.70
CA ARG A 64 25.35 1.61 11.83
C ARG A 64 26.03 0.51 12.63
N TYR A 65 25.31 -0.56 12.94
CA TYR A 65 25.82 -1.71 13.67
C TYR A 65 26.93 -2.43 12.88
N LYS A 66 26.71 -2.72 11.60
CA LYS A 66 27.68 -3.35 10.70
C LYS A 66 28.99 -2.55 10.59
N LYS A 67 28.94 -1.22 10.68
CA LYS A 67 30.15 -0.37 10.65
C LYS A 67 31.00 -0.50 11.93
N SER A 68 30.38 -0.79 13.07
CA SER A 68 31.01 -0.79 14.39
C SER A 68 31.34 -2.19 14.92
N HIS A 69 30.79 -3.25 14.31
CA HIS A 69 30.92 -4.62 14.77
C HIS A 69 31.38 -5.54 13.65
N LYS A 70 32.28 -6.48 13.95
CA LYS A 70 32.76 -7.49 13.00
C LYS A 70 31.75 -8.62 12.77
N GLU A 71 30.90 -8.89 13.76
CA GLU A 71 29.94 -10.01 13.73
C GLU A 71 28.49 -9.51 13.78
N ILE A 72 27.65 -10.14 12.95
CA ILE A 72 26.21 -9.88 12.86
C ILE A 72 25.48 -11.15 13.28
N SER A 73 24.60 -11.06 14.27
CA SER A 73 23.80 -12.20 14.72
C SER A 73 22.93 -12.76 13.59
N VAL A 74 22.69 -14.08 13.58
CA VAL A 74 21.85 -14.74 12.57
C VAL A 74 20.45 -14.11 12.43
N PRO A 75 19.69 -13.82 13.51
CA PRO A 75 18.37 -13.20 13.37
C PRO A 75 18.40 -11.80 12.72
N LEU A 76 19.46 -11.03 13.01
CA LEU A 76 19.65 -9.71 12.42
C LEU A 76 19.93 -9.82 10.91
N GLN A 77 20.76 -10.79 10.52
CA GLN A 77 21.05 -11.08 9.12
C GLN A 77 19.80 -11.56 8.36
N GLU A 78 19.02 -12.48 8.94
CA GLU A 78 17.80 -13.00 8.32
C GLU A 78 16.77 -11.89 8.05
N LYS A 79 16.57 -10.99 9.02
CA LYS A 79 15.67 -9.84 8.85
C LYS A 79 16.18 -8.88 7.76
N PHE A 80 17.49 -8.64 7.67
CA PHE A 80 18.08 -7.86 6.60
C PHE A 80 17.83 -8.49 5.23
N GLU A 81 18.09 -9.79 5.06
CA GLU A 81 17.86 -10.50 3.81
C GLU A 81 16.37 -10.53 3.41
N ALA A 82 15.47 -10.63 4.39
CA ALA A 82 14.03 -10.53 4.14
C ALA A 82 13.65 -9.16 3.53
N ILE A 83 14.24 -8.06 4.03
CA ILE A 83 14.01 -6.71 3.50
C ILE A 83 14.65 -6.55 2.11
N VAL A 84 15.87 -7.05 1.91
CA VAL A 84 16.55 -7.07 0.59
C VAL A 84 15.64 -7.72 -0.46
N LYS A 85 15.08 -8.90 -0.15
CA LYS A 85 14.16 -9.62 -1.03
C LYS A 85 12.85 -8.86 -1.24
N LYS A 86 12.24 -8.33 -0.17
CA LYS A 86 10.96 -7.59 -0.22
C LYS A 86 11.02 -6.39 -1.16
N TYR A 87 12.07 -5.57 -1.04
CA TYR A 87 12.25 -4.33 -1.81
C TYR A 87 13.06 -4.49 -3.09
N ARG A 88 13.51 -5.71 -3.39
CA ARG A 88 14.32 -6.04 -4.58
C ARG A 88 15.56 -5.14 -4.64
N ILE A 89 16.30 -5.10 -3.53
CA ILE A 89 17.55 -4.34 -3.42
C ILE A 89 18.61 -5.04 -4.26
N LYS A 90 19.33 -4.28 -5.08
CA LYS A 90 20.39 -4.79 -5.95
C LYS A 90 21.75 -4.75 -5.25
N ASN A 91 22.09 -3.60 -4.67
CA ASN A 91 23.34 -3.42 -3.97
C ASN A 91 23.12 -3.44 -2.45
N ARG A 92 23.49 -4.57 -1.82
CA ARG A 92 23.34 -4.80 -0.36
C ARG A 92 24.20 -3.87 0.48
N GLU A 93 25.27 -3.32 -0.08
CA GLU A 93 26.19 -2.40 0.61
C GLU A 93 25.78 -0.93 0.47
N ASN A 94 24.84 -0.61 -0.43
CA ASN A 94 24.40 0.75 -0.66
C ASN A 94 23.17 1.10 0.18
N MET A 95 23.38 1.64 1.38
CA MET A 95 22.29 2.13 2.25
C MET A 95 21.36 3.10 1.53
N GLU A 96 21.86 3.93 0.62
CA GLU A 96 21.04 4.91 -0.09
C GLU A 96 19.96 4.23 -0.97
N GLU A 97 20.27 3.09 -1.60
CA GLU A 97 19.29 2.33 -2.37
C GLU A 97 18.10 1.89 -1.49
N PHE A 98 18.39 1.42 -0.27
CA PHE A 98 17.35 1.09 0.71
C PHE A 98 16.55 2.33 1.07
N LEU A 99 17.22 3.45 1.38
CA LEU A 99 16.53 4.66 1.82
C LEU A 99 15.69 5.33 0.72
N GLN A 100 16.00 5.11 -0.56
CA GLN A 100 15.12 5.54 -1.66
C GLN A 100 13.85 4.67 -1.76
N LYS A 101 13.97 3.35 -1.48
CA LYS A 101 12.87 2.38 -1.59
C LYS A 101 11.98 2.29 -0.36
N ILE A 102 12.55 2.38 0.84
CA ILE A 102 11.90 2.09 2.11
C ILE A 102 11.55 3.40 2.82
N ASP A 103 10.40 3.97 2.49
CA ASP A 103 9.89 5.16 3.15
C ASP A 103 8.36 5.23 3.07
N ALA A 104 7.77 6.01 3.97
CA ALA A 104 6.34 6.27 4.00
C ALA A 104 5.86 6.90 2.67
N ILE A 105 4.63 6.63 2.30
CA ILE A 105 3.95 7.22 1.14
C ILE A 105 2.91 8.22 1.67
N PRO A 106 2.74 9.40 1.04
CA PRO A 106 1.76 10.37 1.51
C PRO A 106 0.36 9.75 1.59
N VAL A 107 -0.28 9.83 2.75
CA VAL A 107 -1.60 9.22 3.00
C VAL A 107 -2.62 9.73 1.99
N SER A 108 -2.61 11.04 1.75
CA SER A 108 -3.48 11.72 0.80
C SER A 108 -3.37 11.18 -0.64
N LEU A 109 -2.16 10.77 -1.07
CA LEU A 109 -1.93 10.15 -2.37
C LEU A 109 -2.62 8.79 -2.46
N VAL A 110 -2.36 7.91 -1.47
CA VAL A 110 -2.92 6.55 -1.44
C VAL A 110 -4.44 6.60 -1.40
N LEU A 111 -5.02 7.48 -0.58
CA LEU A 111 -6.47 7.67 -0.48
C LEU A 111 -7.08 8.18 -1.79
N ALA A 112 -6.45 9.15 -2.45
CA ALA A 112 -6.94 9.69 -3.71
C ALA A 112 -6.89 8.66 -4.84
N GLN A 113 -5.79 7.92 -4.95
CA GLN A 113 -5.67 6.86 -5.96
C GLN A 113 -6.63 5.71 -5.65
N ALA A 114 -6.77 5.28 -4.39
CA ALA A 114 -7.77 4.28 -4.02
C ALA A 114 -9.19 4.73 -4.41
N ALA A 115 -9.56 5.98 -4.15
CA ALA A 115 -10.87 6.52 -4.55
C ALA A 115 -11.06 6.50 -6.07
N LEU A 116 -10.04 6.89 -6.84
CA LEU A 116 -10.07 6.93 -8.29
C LEU A 116 -10.16 5.52 -8.90
N GLU A 117 -9.26 4.61 -8.51
CA GLU A 117 -9.13 3.27 -9.07
C GLU A 117 -10.32 2.36 -8.72
N SER A 118 -10.83 2.48 -7.49
CA SER A 118 -11.93 1.63 -7.01
C SER A 118 -13.31 2.26 -7.24
N GLY A 119 -13.39 3.47 -7.80
CA GLY A 119 -14.63 4.22 -7.88
C GLY A 119 -15.28 4.42 -6.50
N TRP A 120 -14.49 4.85 -5.51
CA TRP A 120 -14.88 4.99 -4.11
C TRP A 120 -15.29 3.66 -3.46
N GLY A 121 -14.52 2.59 -3.72
CA GLY A 121 -14.75 1.26 -3.17
C GLY A 121 -15.93 0.51 -3.77
N LYS A 122 -16.62 1.08 -4.76
CA LYS A 122 -17.83 0.51 -5.36
C LYS A 122 -17.55 -0.41 -6.54
N SER A 123 -16.33 -0.40 -7.08
CA SER A 123 -15.96 -1.28 -8.18
C SER A 123 -16.16 -2.74 -7.79
N ARG A 124 -16.52 -3.56 -8.78
CA ARG A 124 -16.63 -5.01 -8.60
C ARG A 124 -15.36 -5.61 -7.99
N PHE A 125 -14.19 -5.10 -8.38
CA PHE A 125 -12.90 -5.60 -7.91
C PHE A 125 -12.66 -5.27 -6.43
N ALA A 126 -13.08 -4.09 -5.98
CA ALA A 126 -13.05 -3.75 -4.56
C ALA A 126 -14.02 -4.65 -3.77
N LYS A 127 -15.26 -4.80 -4.24
CA LYS A 127 -16.32 -5.55 -3.54
C LYS A 127 -16.10 -7.05 -3.48
N GLU A 128 -15.65 -7.67 -4.57
CA GLU A 128 -15.54 -9.14 -4.67
C GLU A 128 -14.11 -9.65 -4.44
N ALA A 129 -13.09 -8.81 -4.64
CA ALA A 129 -11.69 -9.24 -4.64
C ALA A 129 -10.80 -8.46 -3.66
N ASN A 130 -11.37 -7.57 -2.84
CA ASN A 130 -10.62 -6.65 -1.96
C ASN A 130 -9.57 -5.81 -2.71
N ASN A 131 -9.70 -5.66 -4.03
CA ASN A 131 -8.67 -5.07 -4.87
C ASN A 131 -9.01 -3.63 -5.21
N LEU A 132 -8.47 -2.70 -4.43
CA LEU A 132 -8.73 -1.27 -4.57
C LEU A 132 -8.02 -0.64 -5.78
N PHE A 133 -6.89 -1.20 -6.18
CA PHE A 133 -5.96 -0.57 -7.15
C PHE A 133 -5.93 -1.29 -8.50
N GLY A 134 -6.84 -2.24 -8.73
CA GLY A 134 -6.94 -2.98 -9.98
C GLY A 134 -5.76 -3.90 -10.28
N GLU A 135 -5.00 -4.33 -9.27
CA GLU A 135 -3.78 -5.12 -9.46
C GLU A 135 -4.06 -6.44 -10.21
N TRP A 136 -3.27 -6.72 -11.24
CA TRP A 136 -3.38 -7.95 -12.02
C TRP A 136 -2.57 -9.09 -11.42
N THR A 137 -2.94 -10.31 -11.78
CA THR A 137 -2.19 -11.54 -11.51
C THR A 137 -2.26 -12.48 -12.71
N TYR A 138 -1.19 -13.23 -12.94
CA TYR A 138 -1.14 -14.34 -13.89
C TYR A 138 -1.26 -15.70 -13.19
N GLY A 139 -1.43 -15.70 -11.86
CA GLY A 139 -1.58 -16.91 -11.06
C GLY A 139 -2.91 -17.63 -11.30
N LYS A 140 -3.01 -18.84 -10.73
CA LYS A 140 -4.19 -19.69 -10.86
C LYS A 140 -5.44 -19.04 -10.23
N ARG A 141 -5.32 -18.44 -9.03
CA ARG A 141 -6.40 -17.67 -8.38
C ARG A 141 -6.44 -16.22 -8.89
N GLY A 142 -7.63 -15.79 -9.33
CA GLY A 142 -7.91 -14.41 -9.70
C GLY A 142 -9.31 -14.27 -10.28
N LEU A 143 -9.89 -13.08 -10.16
CA LEU A 143 -11.20 -12.76 -10.72
C LEU A 143 -11.04 -12.43 -12.21
N VAL A 144 -11.81 -13.10 -13.08
CA VAL A 144 -11.75 -12.83 -14.52
C VAL A 144 -12.50 -11.51 -14.82
N PRO A 145 -11.87 -10.53 -15.51
CA PRO A 145 -12.55 -9.31 -15.94
C PRO A 145 -13.74 -9.65 -16.86
N LYS A 146 -14.91 -9.03 -16.65
CA LYS A 146 -16.10 -9.26 -17.48
C LYS A 146 -15.86 -8.91 -18.96
N ASN A 147 -15.09 -7.86 -19.21
CA ASN A 147 -14.82 -7.32 -20.56
C ASN A 147 -13.39 -7.61 -21.03
N ARG A 148 -12.86 -8.80 -20.69
CA ARG A 148 -11.49 -9.17 -21.07
C ARG A 148 -11.40 -9.29 -22.60
N LYS A 149 -10.55 -8.47 -23.23
CA LYS A 149 -10.32 -8.53 -24.68
C LYS A 149 -9.79 -9.92 -25.07
N PRO A 150 -10.14 -10.45 -26.26
CA PRO A 150 -9.57 -11.69 -26.77
C PRO A 150 -8.04 -11.69 -26.68
N GLY A 151 -7.44 -12.82 -26.26
CA GLY A 151 -5.99 -12.96 -26.12
C GLY A 151 -5.39 -12.50 -24.77
N GLN A 152 -6.12 -11.71 -23.96
CA GLN A 152 -5.62 -11.34 -22.64
C GLN A 152 -5.75 -12.50 -21.63
N LYS A 153 -4.64 -12.87 -20.99
CA LYS A 153 -4.59 -13.97 -20.00
C LYS A 153 -4.57 -13.51 -18.54
N HIS A 154 -4.39 -12.21 -18.29
CA HIS A 154 -4.34 -11.68 -16.92
C HIS A 154 -5.71 -11.79 -16.23
N LYS A 155 -5.66 -11.94 -14.90
CA LYS A 155 -6.81 -11.91 -13.99
C LYS A 155 -6.64 -10.76 -13.02
N ILE A 156 -7.72 -10.35 -12.35
CA ILE A 156 -7.64 -9.43 -11.22
C ILE A 156 -7.22 -10.22 -9.99
N ARG A 157 -6.22 -9.71 -9.28
CA ARG A 157 -5.73 -10.30 -8.04
C ARG A 157 -6.84 -10.24 -6.98
N ILE A 158 -7.02 -11.35 -6.26
CA ILE A 158 -7.90 -11.43 -5.09
C ILE A 158 -7.01 -11.30 -3.85
N PHE A 159 -7.38 -10.38 -2.96
CA PHE A 159 -6.73 -10.17 -1.68
C PHE A 159 -7.59 -10.72 -0.54
N ASN A 160 -6.93 -11.20 0.53
CA ASN A 160 -7.66 -11.70 1.70
C ASN A 160 -8.35 -10.54 2.46
N SER A 161 -7.80 -9.33 2.36
CA SER A 161 -8.36 -8.13 2.98
C SER A 161 -8.02 -6.86 2.20
N ILE A 162 -8.75 -5.77 2.48
CA ILE A 162 -8.40 -4.43 1.98
C ILE A 162 -6.99 -4.00 2.43
N GLN A 163 -6.58 -4.40 3.64
CA GLN A 163 -5.24 -4.15 4.17
C GLN A 163 -4.16 -4.76 3.26
N ASP A 164 -4.37 -5.99 2.78
CA ASP A 164 -3.40 -6.66 1.89
C ASP A 164 -3.30 -5.99 0.53
N SER A 165 -4.40 -5.45 0.01
CA SER A 165 -4.39 -4.66 -1.23
C SER A 165 -3.61 -3.36 -1.06
N ILE A 166 -3.80 -2.64 0.06
CA ILE A 166 -3.04 -1.44 0.38
C ILE A 166 -1.54 -1.77 0.54
N ALA A 167 -1.21 -2.84 1.25
CA ALA A 167 0.18 -3.27 1.45
C ALA A 167 0.87 -3.63 0.12
N SER A 168 0.18 -4.35 -0.78
CA SER A 168 0.70 -4.72 -2.10
C SER A 168 0.97 -3.50 -2.97
N TYR A 169 -0.01 -2.58 -3.02
CA TYR A 169 0.05 -1.33 -3.75
C TYR A 169 1.22 -0.45 -3.27
N MET A 170 1.31 -0.21 -1.96
CA MET A 170 2.36 0.62 -1.38
C MET A 170 3.74 0.01 -1.60
N LEU A 171 3.87 -1.31 -1.47
CA LEU A 171 5.10 -2.01 -1.78
C LEU A 171 5.48 -1.87 -3.26
N ASN A 172 4.50 -1.89 -4.17
CA ASN A 172 4.74 -1.69 -5.60
C ASN A 172 5.36 -0.30 -5.87
N LEU A 173 4.77 0.77 -5.32
CA LEU A 173 5.33 2.14 -5.40
C LEU A 173 6.75 2.21 -4.81
N ASN A 174 6.99 1.50 -3.71
CA ASN A 174 8.27 1.47 -3.01
C ASN A 174 9.37 0.63 -3.69
N ARG A 175 9.07 -0.22 -4.69
CA ARG A 175 10.12 -1.08 -5.27
C ARG A 175 10.16 -1.14 -6.79
N HIS A 176 9.05 -0.90 -7.48
CA HIS A 176 8.96 -1.13 -8.93
C HIS A 176 9.71 -0.06 -9.72
N ALA A 177 10.34 -0.44 -10.84
CA ALA A 177 11.19 0.46 -11.63
C ALA A 177 10.42 1.70 -12.14
N ALA A 178 9.16 1.52 -12.56
CA ALA A 178 8.30 2.59 -13.07
C ALA A 178 8.09 3.77 -12.09
N TYR A 179 8.27 3.57 -10.78
CA TYR A 179 8.09 4.61 -9.76
C TYR A 179 9.42 5.13 -9.20
N LYS A 180 10.51 5.02 -9.97
CA LYS A 180 11.84 5.52 -9.55
C LYS A 180 11.81 7.02 -9.28
N GLU A 181 11.14 7.79 -10.12
CA GLU A 181 11.03 9.25 -9.97
C GLU A 181 10.29 9.65 -8.70
N PHE A 182 9.14 9.03 -8.43
CA PHE A 182 8.40 9.18 -7.18
C PHE A 182 9.30 8.95 -5.96
N ARG A 183 10.05 7.83 -5.96
CA ARG A 183 10.95 7.48 -4.86
C ARG A 183 12.09 8.46 -4.70
N MET A 184 12.67 8.93 -5.80
CA MET A 184 13.76 9.90 -5.79
C MET A 184 13.29 11.25 -5.25
N ALA A 185 12.16 11.77 -5.75
CA ALA A 185 11.59 13.03 -5.28
C ALA A 185 11.27 12.98 -3.77
N ARG A 186 10.68 11.88 -3.31
CA ARG A 186 10.43 11.63 -1.88
C ARG A 186 11.73 11.61 -1.07
N TYR A 187 12.73 10.87 -1.54
CA TYR A 187 14.02 10.74 -0.87
C TYR A 187 14.71 12.10 -0.71
N LEU A 188 14.76 12.90 -1.78
CA LEU A 188 15.33 14.24 -1.77
C LEU A 188 14.59 15.19 -0.82
N ALA A 189 13.26 15.16 -0.83
CA ALA A 189 12.45 15.96 0.11
C ALA A 189 12.78 15.60 1.57
N ARG A 190 12.83 14.31 1.91
CA ARG A 190 13.20 13.85 3.26
C ARG A 190 14.63 14.26 3.63
N LYS A 191 15.60 14.13 2.72
CA LYS A 191 16.99 14.53 2.94
C LYS A 191 17.10 16.03 3.23
N ALA A 192 16.24 16.84 2.61
CA ALA A 192 16.15 18.28 2.86
C ALA A 192 15.30 18.66 4.09
N GLY A 193 14.83 17.69 4.89
CA GLY A 193 13.95 17.93 6.03
C GLY A 193 12.56 18.45 5.66
N LYS A 194 12.15 18.33 4.39
CA LYS A 194 10.87 18.81 3.88
C LYS A 194 9.85 17.67 3.84
N GLN A 195 8.58 18.01 4.09
CA GLN A 195 7.47 17.09 3.87
C GLN A 195 7.28 16.85 2.37
N PHE A 196 7.22 15.58 1.96
CA PHE A 196 6.81 15.20 0.62
C PHE A 196 5.29 15.04 0.61
N SER A 197 4.57 16.07 0.17
CA SER A 197 3.10 16.08 0.17
C SER A 197 2.50 15.16 -0.88
N GLY A 198 1.23 14.76 -0.70
CA GLY A 198 0.52 14.01 -1.74
C GLY A 198 0.33 14.79 -3.04
N LEU A 199 0.27 16.13 -2.99
CA LEU A 199 0.23 16.96 -4.20
C LEU A 199 1.52 16.88 -5.00
N GLN A 200 2.68 16.86 -4.34
CA GLN A 200 3.98 16.64 -4.99
C GLN A 200 4.08 15.22 -5.53
N ALA A 201 3.71 14.23 -4.72
CA ALA A 201 3.74 12.83 -5.14
C ALA A 201 2.85 12.56 -6.37
N ALA A 202 1.68 13.20 -6.45
CA ALA A 202 0.77 13.03 -7.58
C ALA A 202 1.34 13.57 -8.91
N MET A 203 2.34 14.48 -8.87
CA MET A 203 3.01 14.95 -10.09
C MET A 203 3.94 13.90 -10.69
N THR A 204 4.40 12.93 -9.89
CA THR A 204 5.35 11.89 -10.31
C THR A 204 4.66 10.57 -10.69
N MET A 205 3.35 10.59 -10.93
CA MET A 205 2.52 9.40 -11.20
C MET A 205 2.22 9.18 -12.69
N GLU A 206 2.97 9.83 -13.58
CA GLU A 206 2.71 9.78 -15.03
C GLU A 206 2.71 8.33 -15.57
N HIS A 207 3.69 7.53 -15.16
CA HIS A 207 3.78 6.11 -15.54
C HIS A 207 2.83 5.18 -14.80
N TYR A 208 1.98 5.71 -13.91
CA TYR A 208 0.99 4.89 -13.21
C TYR A 208 -0.17 4.49 -14.14
N SER A 209 -0.55 5.35 -15.09
CA SER A 209 -1.71 5.13 -15.95
C SER A 209 -1.40 5.45 -17.41
N GLY A 210 -2.03 4.71 -18.34
CA GLY A 210 -1.90 4.94 -19.78
C GLY A 210 -2.48 6.27 -20.28
N ILE A 211 -3.16 7.03 -19.41
CA ILE A 211 -3.66 8.39 -19.72
C ILE A 211 -2.68 9.51 -19.28
N GLY A 212 -1.49 9.15 -18.80
CA GLY A 212 -0.38 10.08 -18.54
C GLY A 212 -0.75 11.24 -17.61
N GLU A 213 -0.42 12.47 -18.00
CA GLU A 213 -0.64 13.69 -17.20
C GLU A 213 -2.09 13.90 -16.74
N ARG A 214 -3.08 13.45 -17.53
CA ARG A 214 -4.49 13.53 -17.14
C ARG A 214 -4.75 12.77 -15.83
N TYR A 215 -4.02 11.67 -15.62
CA TYR A 215 -4.07 10.92 -14.37
C TYR A 215 -3.61 11.77 -13.18
N ASN A 216 -2.45 12.42 -13.32
CA ASN A 216 -1.88 13.29 -12.30
C ASN A 216 -2.87 14.42 -11.92
N TYR A 217 -3.53 15.00 -12.92
CA TYR A 217 -4.58 16.00 -12.70
C TYR A 217 -5.77 15.47 -11.89
N LEU A 218 -6.28 14.27 -12.22
CA LEU A 218 -7.41 13.66 -11.52
C LEU A 218 -7.08 13.37 -10.05
N VAL A 219 -5.91 12.80 -9.79
CA VAL A 219 -5.44 12.52 -8.41
C VAL A 219 -5.32 13.82 -7.62
N ARG A 220 -4.65 14.84 -8.17
CA ARG A 220 -4.52 16.17 -7.52
C ARG A 220 -5.88 16.82 -7.27
N SER A 221 -6.82 16.67 -8.19
CA SER A 221 -8.18 17.20 -8.06
C SER A 221 -8.93 16.57 -6.89
N ILE A 222 -8.81 15.25 -6.71
CA ILE A 222 -9.39 14.54 -5.54
C ILE A 222 -8.74 15.04 -4.24
N ILE A 223 -7.40 15.11 -4.19
CA ILE A 223 -6.66 15.59 -3.00
C ILE A 223 -7.12 16.99 -2.59
N LYS A 224 -7.25 17.91 -3.55
CA LYS A 224 -7.69 19.29 -3.29
C LYS A 224 -9.15 19.36 -2.88
N LYS A 225 -10.05 18.75 -3.67
CA LYS A 225 -11.51 18.82 -3.45
C LYS A 225 -11.94 18.27 -2.09
N HIS A 226 -11.27 17.21 -1.63
CA HIS A 226 -11.55 16.58 -0.35
C HIS A 226 -10.57 16.99 0.76
N ALA A 227 -9.71 17.98 0.48
CA ALA A 227 -8.71 18.50 1.39
C ALA A 227 -7.89 17.41 2.11
N LEU A 228 -7.51 16.37 1.37
CA LEU A 228 -6.83 15.19 1.93
C LEU A 228 -5.43 15.53 2.46
N HIS A 229 -4.85 16.66 2.08
CA HIS A 229 -3.62 17.20 2.67
C HIS A 229 -3.74 17.39 4.19
N ARG A 230 -4.96 17.65 4.71
CA ARG A 230 -5.20 17.76 6.16
C ARG A 230 -5.20 16.42 6.89
N MET A 231 -5.30 15.33 6.14
CA MET A 231 -5.26 13.97 6.68
C MET A 231 -3.83 13.40 6.71
N GLU A 232 -2.86 14.14 6.21
CA GLU A 232 -1.46 13.81 6.44
C GLU A 232 -1.19 14.08 7.92
N GLU A 233 -0.91 13.04 8.71
CA GLU A 233 -0.25 13.26 9.99
C GLU A 233 1.03 14.03 9.68
N ARG A 234 1.27 15.15 10.38
CA ARG A 234 2.62 15.68 10.50
C ARG A 234 3.40 14.49 11.03
N ALA A 235 4.28 13.91 10.24
CA ALA A 235 5.17 12.88 10.70
C ALA A 235 5.93 13.51 11.87
N THR A 236 5.43 13.29 13.08
CA THR A 236 6.07 13.74 14.31
C THR A 236 7.46 13.20 14.18
N HIS A 237 8.43 14.11 14.17
CA HIS A 237 9.83 13.79 14.02
C HIS A 237 10.14 12.62 14.96
N ILE A 238 10.14 11.39 14.43
CA ILE A 238 10.96 10.34 15.00
C ILE A 238 12.35 10.85 14.66
N THR A 239 12.86 11.54 15.66
CA THR A 239 14.03 12.36 15.72
C THR A 239 15.19 11.69 15.02
N ALA A 240 16.05 12.54 14.45
CA ALA A 240 17.43 12.23 14.15
C ALA A 240 17.99 11.13 15.06
N LEU A 241 18.21 9.95 14.49
CA LEU A 241 19.14 8.94 14.98
C LEU A 241 19.85 8.33 13.79
#